data_AF-A0A8T3WRQ0-F1
#
_entry.id   AF-A0A8T3WRQ0-F1
#
_cell.length_a   1.000
_cell.length_b   1.000
_cell.length_c   1.000
_cell.angle_alpha   90.00
_cell.angle_beta   90.00
_cell.angle_gamma   90.00
#
_symmetry.space_group_name_H-M   'P 1'
#
loop_
_entity.id
_entity.type
_entity.pdbx_description
1 polymer ?
#
loop_
_entity_poly.entity_id
_entity_poly.type
_entity_poly.pdbx_seq_one_letter_code
_entity_poly.pdbx_strand_id
1 'polypeptide(L)' 'MKDKKKIKITDNKEIRIFLKPGRNNKEERLNFVRYWAQYVKNHKDEDWSGQQNLLIDSQVQ' A
#
# COMPACT_ATOMS: atom_id res chain seq x y z
N MET A 1 -23.64 31.80 15.06
CA MET A 1 -22.40 30.98 15.11
C MET A 1 -22.78 29.52 14.97
N LYS A 2 -22.47 28.89 13.83
CA LYS A 2 -22.19 27.45 13.75
C LYS A 2 -21.15 27.29 12.64
N ASP A 3 -19.95 26.95 13.06
CA ASP A 3 -18.73 27.00 12.27
C ASP A 3 -18.83 26.15 11.01
N LYS A 4 -18.49 26.76 9.87
CA LYS A 4 -18.19 26.07 8.63
C LYS A 4 -16.98 25.18 8.89
N LYS A 5 -17.20 23.91 9.27
CA LYS A 5 -16.14 22.89 9.28
C LYS A 5 -15.54 22.87 7.89
N LYS A 6 -14.35 23.46 7.74
CA LYS A 6 -13.50 23.31 6.56
C LYS A 6 -13.21 21.82 6.44
N ILE A 7 -13.94 21.15 5.56
CA ILE A 7 -13.63 19.79 5.14
C ILE A 7 -12.26 19.90 4.47
N LYS A 8 -11.20 19.46 5.16
CA LYS A 8 -9.89 19.29 4.55
C LYS A 8 -10.06 18.18 3.52
N ILE A 9 -10.13 18.57 2.25
CA ILE A 9 -10.02 17.64 1.13
C ILE A 9 -8.58 17.14 1.18
N THR A 10 -8.35 16.04 1.87
CA THR A 10 -7.07 15.35 1.82
C THR A 10 -7.03 14.67 0.45
N ASP A 11 -6.14 15.14 -0.43
CA ASP A 11 -5.84 14.52 -1.72
C ASP A 11 -5.35 13.08 -1.49
N ASN A 12 -6.29 12.14 -1.35
CA ASN A 12 -5.98 10.72 -1.32
C ASN A 12 -5.75 10.28 -2.77
N LYS A 13 -4.60 10.67 -3.32
CA LYS A 13 -4.09 10.11 -4.59
C LYS A 13 -3.76 8.65 -4.31
N GLU A 14 -4.70 7.75 -4.57
CA GLU A 14 -4.42 6.32 -4.63
C GLU A 14 -3.30 6.11 -5.65
N ILE A 15 -2.07 5.85 -5.18
CA ILE A 15 -0.95 5.56 -6.05
C ILE A 15 -1.20 4.17 -6.62
N ARG A 16 -1.68 4.10 -7.86
CA ARG A 16 -1.83 2.84 -8.59
C ARG A 16 -0.45 2.33 -8.98
N ILE A 17 0.14 1.50 -8.13
CA ILE A 17 1.36 0.77 -8.44
C ILE A 17 0.95 -0.47 -9.22
N PHE A 18 1.46 -0.63 -10.44
CA PHE A 18 1.16 -1.78 -11.30
C PHE A 18 2.41 -2.62 -11.51
N LEU A 19 2.30 -3.94 -11.36
CA LEU A 19 3.39 -4.86 -11.65
C LEU A 19 3.57 -4.97 -13.16
N LYS A 20 4.65 -4.40 -13.68
CA LYS A 20 4.97 -4.50 -15.11
C LYS A 20 5.44 -5.93 -15.44
N PRO A 21 4.84 -6.60 -16.45
CA PRO A 21 5.33 -7.90 -16.89
C PRO A 21 6.75 -7.78 -17.46
N GLY A 22 7.60 -8.75 -17.13
CA GLY A 22 8.95 -8.87 -17.70
C GLY A 22 8.92 -9.61 -19.04
N ARG A 23 9.89 -9.36 -19.91
CA ARG A 23 10.06 -10.10 -21.18
C ARG A 23 10.89 -11.37 -21.02
N ASN A 24 11.54 -11.55 -19.86
CA ASN A 24 12.33 -12.72 -19.48
C ASN A 24 12.43 -12.81 -17.95
N ASN A 25 12.92 -13.95 -17.44
CA ASN A 25 13.04 -14.23 -16.00
C ASN A 25 13.80 -13.13 -15.23
N LYS A 26 14.86 -12.55 -15.82
CA LYS A 26 15.65 -11.49 -15.16
C LYS A 26 14.83 -10.21 -15.03
N GLU A 27 14.16 -9.80 -16.10
CA GLU A 27 13.32 -8.60 -16.10
C GLU A 27 12.10 -8.75 -15.20
N GLU A 28 11.49 -9.94 -15.17
CA GLU A 28 10.34 -10.24 -14.31
C GLU A 28 10.71 -10.12 -12.83
N ARG A 29 11.81 -10.74 -12.40
CA ARG A 29 12.30 -10.63 -11.02
C ARG A 29 12.62 -9.18 -10.64
N LEU A 30 13.23 -8.41 -11.55
CA LEU A 30 13.54 -7.00 -11.31
C LEU A 30 12.28 -6.14 -11.20
N ASN A 31 11.28 -6.37 -12.06
CA ASN A 31 10.01 -5.65 -12.02
C ASN A 31 9.24 -5.98 -10.74
N PHE A 32 9.27 -7.23 -10.29
CA PHE A 32 8.68 -7.65 -9.03
C PHE A 32 9.32 -6.95 -7.83
N VAL A 33 10.66 -6.91 -7.75
CA VAL A 33 11.37 -6.21 -6.67
C VAL A 33 11.07 -4.72 -6.68
N ARG A 34 11.06 -4.07 -7.86
CA ARG A 34 10.73 -2.64 -7.98
C ARG A 34 9.31 -2.33 -7.55
N TYR A 35 8.36 -3.16 -7.96
CA TYR A 35 6.97 -3.05 -7.56
C TYR A 35 6.84 -3.08 -6.03
N TRP A 36 7.43 -4.07 -5.37
CA TRP A 36 7.37 -4.20 -3.93
C TRP A 36 8.09 -3.07 -3.19
N ALA A 37 9.24 -2.62 -3.68
CA ALA A 37 9.94 -1.47 -3.10
C ALA A 37 9.09 -0.19 -3.19
N GLN A 38 8.40 0.03 -4.31
CA GLN A 38 7.47 1.15 -4.46
C GLN A 38 6.23 0.99 -3.59
N TYR A 39 5.70 -0.23 -3.45
CA TYR A 39 4.56 -0.52 -2.60
C TYR A 39 4.89 -0.17 -1.15
N VAL A 40 5.94 -0.76 -0.59
CA VAL A 40 6.36 -0.50 0.80
C VAL A 40 6.67 0.99 1.03
N LYS A 41 7.33 1.66 0.09
CA LYS A 41 7.67 3.09 0.22
C LYS A 41 6.45 4.01 0.33
N ASN A 42 5.34 3.66 -0.29
CA ASN A 42 4.17 4.54 -0.43
C ASN A 42 2.98 4.13 0.44
N HIS A 43 3.06 3.00 1.14
CA HIS A 43 2.03 2.56 2.09
C HIS A 43 2.52 2.83 3.51
N LYS A 44 1.60 3.24 4.38
CA LYS A 44 1.91 3.53 5.77
C LYS A 44 2.15 2.23 6.54
N ASP A 45 3.08 2.27 7.50
CA ASP A 45 3.42 1.12 8.33
C ASP A 45 2.23 0.67 9.19
N GLU A 46 1.38 1.61 9.60
CA GLU A 46 0.16 1.35 10.37
C GLU A 46 -0.86 0.51 9.58
N ASP A 47 -0.93 0.70 8.25
CA ASP A 47 -1.81 -0.10 7.38
C ASP A 47 -1.27 -1.53 7.20
N TRP A 48 0.06 -1.67 7.17
CA TRP A 48 0.73 -2.97 7.05
C TRP A 48 0.61 -3.80 8.33
N SER A 49 0.92 -3.20 9.47
CA SER A 49 0.85 -3.86 10.78
C SER A 49 -0.59 -4.22 11.17
N GLY A 50 -1.58 -3.40 10.80
CA GLY A 50 -3.00 -3.71 11.05
C GLY A 50 -3.49 -4.98 10.34
N GLN A 51 -3.06 -5.22 9.10
CA GLN A 51 -3.41 -6.45 8.37
C GLN A 51 -2.75 -7.69 8.97
N GLN A 52 -1.51 -7.56 9.45
CA GLN A 52 -0.82 -8.66 10.14
C GLN A 52 -1.50 -9.02 11.46
N ASN A 53 -1.95 -8.02 12.22
CA ASN A 53 -2.66 -8.26 13.48
C ASN A 53 -3.95 -9.07 13.27
N LEU A 54 -4.76 -8.71 12.26
CA LEU A 54 -5.97 -9.47 11.91
C LEU A 54 -5.66 -10.94 11.54
N LEU A 55 -4.58 -11.17 10.79
CA LEU A 55 -4.19 -12.52 10.39
C LEU A 55 -3.70 -13.34 11.58
N ILE A 56 -2.87 -12.75 12.46
CA ILE A 56 -2.37 -13.40 13.68
C ILE A 56 -3.53 -13.71 14.62
N ASP A 57 -4.40 -12.74 14.91
CA ASP A 57 -5.55 -12.91 15.79
C ASP A 57 -6.50 -14.00 15.30
N SER A 58 -6.61 -14.20 13.97
CA SER A 58 -7.41 -15.29 13.40
C SER A 58 -6.85 -16.71 13.65
N GLN A 59 -5.58 -16.83 14.04
CA GLN A 59 -4.89 -18.12 14.22
C GLN A 59 -4.72 -18.51 15.69
N VAL A 60 -5.04 -17.65 16.66
CA VAL A 60 -4.86 -17.91 18.11
C VAL A 60 -6.20 -18.26 18.80
N GLN A 61 -7.10 -18.97 18.11
CA GLN A 61 -8.33 -19.51 18.72
C GLN A 61 -8.09 -20.82 19.48
#